data_AF-A0A7J8MPV1-F1
#
_entry.id   AF-A0A7J8MPV1-F1
#
_cell.length_a   1.000
_cell.length_b   1.000
_cell.length_c   1.000
_cell.angle_alpha   90.00
_cell.angle_beta   90.00
_cell.angle_gamma   90.00
#
_symmetry.space_group_name_H-M   'P 1'
#
loop_
_entity.id
_entity.type
_entity.pdbx_description
1 polymer ?
#
loop_
_entity_poly.entity_id
_entity_poly.type
_entity_poly.pdbx_seq_one_letter_code
_entity_poly.pdbx_strand_id
1 'polypeptide(L)' 'MGKGPGLYSDIGKKARDLLYKDYQADHKFTVTTYTSNGVAITSTGTKKGELLLADVNTQLKNKNITTDVKVDSRSNVSCT' A
#
# COMPACT_ATOMS: atom_id res chain seq x y z
N MET A 1 -11.27 -12.70 -25.78
CA MET A 1 -10.06 -13.15 -25.06
C MET A 1 -10.42 -13.35 -23.59
N GLY A 2 -10.82 -14.57 -23.21
CA GLY A 2 -11.22 -14.86 -21.84
C GLY A 2 -10.00 -14.81 -20.93
N LYS A 3 -9.98 -13.87 -19.99
CA LYS A 3 -8.98 -13.89 -18.92
C LYS A 3 -9.16 -15.21 -18.16
N GLY A 4 -8.06 -15.94 -17.95
CA GLY A 4 -8.07 -17.19 -17.19
C GLY A 4 -8.63 -17.00 -15.79
N PRO A 5 -8.93 -18.11 -15.07
CA PRO A 5 -9.46 -18.03 -13.71
C PRO A 5 -8.55 -17.13 -12.84
N GLY A 6 -9.18 -16.22 -12.09
CA GLY A 6 -8.47 -15.30 -11.21
C GLY A 6 -7.73 -16.04 -10.09
N LEU A 7 -6.78 -15.38 -9.45
CA LEU A 7 -6.09 -15.95 -8.30
C LEU A 7 -7.07 -16.19 -7.16
N TYR A 8 -6.80 -17.18 -6.30
CA TYR A 8 -7.63 -17.44 -5.11
C TYR A 8 -7.82 -16.18 -4.24
N SER A 9 -6.80 -15.33 -4.17
CA SER A 9 -6.80 -14.04 -3.48
C SER A 9 -7.76 -13.00 -4.09
N ASP A 10 -8.22 -13.17 -5.32
CA ASP A 10 -9.17 -12.28 -5.98
C ASP A 10 -10.63 -12.67 -5.73
N ILE A 11 -10.91 -13.84 -5.13
CA ILE A 11 -12.27 -14.26 -4.78
C ILE A 11 -12.82 -13.31 -3.72
N GLY A 12 -13.98 -12.71 -3.99
CA GLY A 12 -14.63 -11.75 -3.08
C GLY A 12 -13.97 -10.36 -3.04
N LYS A 13 -12.88 -10.12 -3.77
CA LYS A 13 -12.16 -8.84 -3.78
C LYS A 13 -13.05 -7.65 -4.10
N LYS A 14 -13.94 -7.77 -5.10
CA LYS A 14 -14.87 -6.69 -5.48
C LYS A 14 -15.80 -6.27 -4.35
N ALA A 15 -16.37 -7.23 -3.62
CA ALA A 15 -17.27 -6.94 -2.51
C ALA A 15 -16.50 -6.35 -1.32
N ARG A 16 -15.32 -6.89 -1.01
CA ARG A 16 -14.46 -6.36 0.06
C ARG A 16 -13.99 -4.94 -0.23
N ASP A 17 -13.57 -4.68 -1.46
CA ASP A 17 -13.15 -3.34 -1.89
C ASP A 17 -14.33 -2.37 -1.80
N LEU A 18 -15.54 -2.76 -2.21
CA LEU A 18 -16.70 -1.87 -2.08
C LEU A 18 -17.01 -1.48 -0.63
N LEU A 19 -16.82 -2.40 0.32
CA LEU A 19 -17.16 -2.18 1.73
C LEU A 19 -16.08 -1.46 2.52
N TYR A 20 -14.81 -1.68 2.20
CA TYR A 20 -13.69 -1.26 3.06
C TYR A 20 -12.61 -0.44 2.36
N LYS A 21 -12.68 -0.26 1.05
CA LYS A 21 -11.63 0.47 0.34
C LYS A 21 -11.57 1.91 0.83
N ASP A 22 -10.39 2.28 1.32
CA ASP A 22 -10.05 3.60 1.84
C ASP A 22 -10.89 4.07 3.05
N TYR A 23 -11.72 3.18 3.64
CA TYR A 23 -12.46 3.50 4.84
C TYR A 23 -11.52 3.49 6.06
N GLN A 24 -11.30 4.67 6.64
CA GLN A 24 -10.51 4.86 7.85
C GLN A 24 -11.28 5.79 8.79
N ALA A 25 -11.55 5.34 10.02
CA ALA A 25 -12.20 6.16 11.05
C ALA A 25 -11.24 7.19 11.69
N ASP A 26 -9.94 6.95 11.56
CA ASP A 26 -8.84 7.75 12.13
C ASP A 26 -8.32 8.80 11.14
N HIS A 27 -7.62 9.82 11.64
CA HIS A 27 -6.97 10.81 10.79
C HIS A 27 -5.75 10.20 10.10
N LYS A 28 -5.87 9.94 8.80
CA LYS A 28 -4.79 9.46 7.95
C LYS A 28 -4.34 10.54 6.98
N PHE A 29 -3.06 10.85 7.02
CA PHE A 29 -2.37 11.69 6.06
C PHE A 29 -1.49 10.79 5.19
N THR A 30 -1.53 10.97 3.87
CA THR A 30 -0.73 10.17 2.94
C THR A 30 -0.17 11.08 1.86
N VAL A 31 1.16 11.05 1.70
CA VAL A 31 1.87 11.76 0.64
C VAL A 31 2.53 10.71 -0.23
N THR A 32 2.28 10.75 -1.53
CA THR A 32 2.98 9.90 -2.48
C THR A 32 3.75 10.75 -3.47
N THR A 33 5.05 10.50 -3.56
CA THR A 33 5.95 11.11 -4.54
C THR A 33 6.27 10.08 -5.60
N TYR A 34 6.04 10.46 -6.86
CA TYR A 34 6.35 9.62 -8.01
C TYR A 34 7.52 10.23 -8.77
N THR A 35 8.45 9.37 -9.18
CA THR A 35 9.56 9.73 -10.06
C THR A 35 9.32 9.14 -11.44
N SER A 36 9.84 9.81 -12.48
CA SER A 36 9.74 9.34 -13.88
C SER A 36 10.38 7.97 -14.11
N ASN A 37 11.32 7.58 -13.23
CA ASN A 37 12.10 6.36 -13.34
C ASN A 37 11.41 5.15 -12.66
N GLY A 38 10.15 5.28 -12.26
CA GLY A 38 9.35 4.17 -11.72
C GLY A 38 9.49 3.96 -10.21
N VAL A 39 10.13 4.89 -9.48
CA VAL A 39 10.12 4.90 -8.01
C VAL A 39 8.90 5.67 -7.51
N ALA A 40 8.11 5.03 -6.66
CA ALA A 40 7.05 5.64 -5.89
C ALA A 40 7.39 5.54 -4.40
N ILE A 41 7.36 6.67 -3.70
CA ILE A 41 7.57 6.75 -2.26
C ILE A 41 6.26 7.24 -1.64
N THR A 42 5.62 6.41 -0.84
CA THR A 42 4.39 6.72 -0.10
C THR A 42 4.71 6.82 1.38
N SER A 43 4.58 8.02 1.94
CA SER A 43 4.68 8.28 3.37
C SER A 43 3.29 8.45 3.96
N THR A 44 2.95 7.63 4.94
CA THR A 44 1.65 7.65 5.63
C THR A 44 1.85 7.99 7.10
N GLY A 45 1.05 8.93 7.61
CA GLY A 45 0.89 9.18 9.03
C GLY A 45 -0.56 8.93 9.43
N THR A 46 -0.80 8.05 10.40
CA THR A 46 -2.14 7.78 10.94
C THR A 46 -2.15 8.15 12.42
N LYS A 47 -3.08 9.01 12.83
CA LYS A 47 -3.36 9.33 14.23
C LYS A 47 -4.60 8.56 14.69
N LYS A 48 -4.38 7.54 15.52
CA LYS A 48 -5.42 6.70 16.12
C LYS A 48 -5.53 7.01 17.61
N GLY A 49 -6.48 7.88 17.97
CA GLY A 49 -6.60 8.41 19.33
C GLY A 49 -5.33 9.19 19.75
N GLU A 50 -4.65 8.70 20.79
CA GLU A 50 -3.35 9.23 21.25
C GLU A 50 -2.14 8.60 20.55
N LEU A 51 -2.33 7.51 19.81
CA LEU A 51 -1.24 6.80 19.14
C LEU A 51 -0.98 7.39 17.75
N LEU A 52 0.25 7.84 17.54
CA LEU A 52 0.76 8.25 16.23
C LEU A 52 1.52 7.09 15.59
N LEU A 53 1.04 6.65 14.44
CA LEU A 53 1.68 5.63 13.62
C LEU A 53 2.15 6.26 12.33
N ALA A 54 3.39 5.97 11.95
CA ALA A 54 3.92 6.33 10.64
C ALA A 54 4.42 5.08 9.91
N ASP A 55 4.24 5.08 8.60
CA ASP A 55 4.83 4.10 7.69
C ASP A 55 5.38 4.78 6.43
N VAL A 56 6.44 4.21 5.90
CA VAL A 56 7.06 4.59 4.63
C VAL A 56 7.09 3.35 3.74
N ASN A 57 6.42 3.45 2.60
CA ASN A 57 6.42 2.43 1.57
C ASN A 57 7.14 2.95 0.34
N THR A 58 8.11 2.21 -0.17
CA THR A 58 8.81 2.51 -1.40
C THR A 58 8.60 1.38 -2.39
N GLN A 59 8.17 1.72 -3.59
CA GLN A 59 7.99 0.79 -4.70
C GLN A 59 8.90 1.21 -5.84
N LEU A 60 9.82 0.33 -6.22
CA LEU A 60 10.63 0.48 -7.43
C LEU A 60 10.09 -0.47 -8.49
N LYS A 61 9.60 0.09 -9.59
CA LYS A 61 9.19 -0.67 -10.77
C LYS A 61 10.19 -0.43 -11.90
N ASN A 62 10.91 -1.48 -12.28
CA ASN A 62 11.79 -1.47 -13.44
C ASN A 62 11.43 -2.63 -14.38
N LYS A 63 10.72 -2.30 -15.47
CA LYS A 63 10.23 -3.26 -16.47
C LYS A 63 9.37 -4.37 -15.83
N ASN A 64 9.94 -5.56 -15.61
CA ASN A 64 9.26 -6.72 -15.03
C ASN A 64 9.63 -6.96 -13.55
N ILE A 65 10.52 -6.14 -12.98
CA ILE A 65 10.95 -6.25 -11.59
C ILE A 65 10.21 -5.19 -10.78
N THR A 66 9.47 -5.64 -9.77
CA THR A 66 8.92 -4.78 -8.73
C THR A 66 9.64 -5.12 -7.45
N THR A 67 10.17 -4.11 -6.79
CA THR A 67 10.73 -4.23 -5.44
C THR A 67 9.94 -3.30 -4.54
N ASP A 68 9.30 -3.88 -3.53
CA ASP A 68 8.50 -3.16 -2.56
C ASP A 68 9.22 -3.23 -1.20
N VAL A 69 9.48 -2.08 -0.60
CA VAL A 69 10.06 -1.98 0.75
C VAL A 69 9.10 -1.16 1.62
N LYS A 70 8.70 -1.73 2.74
CA LYS A 70 7.86 -1.08 3.72
C LYS A 70 8.57 -1.06 5.07
N VAL A 71 8.57 0.11 5.68
CA VAL A 71 9.12 0.34 7.02
C VAL A 71 8.06 1.04 7.87
N ASP A 72 7.91 0.64 9.12
CA ASP A 72 7.01 1.29 10.06
C ASP A 72 7.74 1.89 11.28
N SER A 73 7.01 2.76 11.98
CA SER A 73 7.41 3.38 13.25
C SER A 73 7.63 2.40 14.41
N ARG A 74 7.31 1.11 14.24
CA ARG A 74 7.58 0.04 15.21
C ARG A 74 8.84 -0.76 14.86
N SER A 75 9.67 -0.22 13.96
CA SER A 75 10.90 -0.86 13.47
C SER A 75 10.67 -2.17 12.71
N ASN A 76 9.47 -2.41 12.19
CA ASN A 76 9.23 -3.52 11.27
C ASN A 76 9.67 -3.12 9.87
N VAL A 77 10.35 -4.05 9.20
CA VAL A 77 10.80 -3.92 7.81
C VAL A 77 10.31 -5.14 7.04
N SER A 78 9.62 -4.90 5.93
CA SER A 78 9.22 -5.95 4.99
C SER A 78 9.64 -5.58 3.58
N CYS A 79 10.29 -6.51 2.89
CA CYS A 79 10.71 -6.37 1.49
C CYS A 79 10.10 -7.50 0.63
N THR A 80 9.68 -7.19 -0.59
CA THR A 80 9.14 -8.16 -1.56
C THR A 80 9.65 -7.84 -2.96
#